data_AF-A0A7C7H9F5-F1
#
_entry.id   AF-A0A7C7H9F5-F1
#
_cell.length_a   1.000
_cell.length_b   1.000
_cell.length_c   1.000
_cell.angle_alpha   90.00
_cell.angle_beta   90.00
_cell.angle_gamma   90.00
#
_symmetry.space_group_name_H-M   'P 1'
#
loop_
_entity.id
_entity.type
_entity.pdbx_description
1 polymer ?
#
loop_
_entity_poly.entity_id
_entity_poly.type
_entity_poly.pdbx_seq_one_letter_code
_entity_poly.pdbx_strand_id
1 'polypeptide(L)'
;MDSPLSRWLYIAYFLEVGLVLTVVPWSNYWDRNVLGAVIPTLKVLLQNNYVRGGVSGIGLINLIAGFGEIMTVIAMTRSNNKRNDSIAVPTLEDPVEVVEPRSNES
;
A
#
# COMPACT_ATOMS: atom_id res chain seq x y z
N MET A 1 16.23 10.67 -11.94
CA MET A 1 14.95 10.92 -12.64
C MET A 1 13.94 10.06 -11.92
N ASP A 2 13.45 10.54 -10.79
CA ASP A 2 12.78 9.68 -9.83
C ASP A 2 11.30 10.07 -9.87
N SER A 3 10.69 9.77 -11.02
CA SER A 3 9.29 10.11 -11.26
C SER A 3 8.40 9.33 -10.29
N PRO A 4 7.44 9.98 -9.60
CA PRO A 4 6.50 9.30 -8.72
C PRO A 4 5.73 8.18 -9.44
N LEU A 5 5.58 8.30 -10.76
CA LEU A 5 5.01 7.29 -11.65
C LEU A 5 5.76 5.96 -11.59
N SER A 6 7.10 5.99 -11.58
CA SER A 6 7.93 4.78 -11.55
C SER A 6 7.70 4.00 -10.26
N ARG A 7 7.54 4.71 -9.14
CA ARG A 7 7.27 4.09 -7.83
C ARG A 7 5.94 3.35 -7.82
N TRP A 8 4.89 3.94 -8.40
CA TRP A 8 3.59 3.28 -8.55
C TRP A 8 3.66 2.05 -9.46
N LEU A 9 4.40 2.13 -10.57
CA LEU A 9 4.60 1.00 -11.47
C LEU A 9 5.35 -0.14 -10.78
N TYR A 10 6.38 0.14 -9.98
CA TYR A 10 7.07 -0.89 -9.20
C TYR A 10 6.15 -1.61 -8.22
N ILE A 11 5.31 -0.86 -7.49
CA ILE A 11 4.36 -1.44 -6.53
C ILE A 11 3.31 -2.29 -7.25
N ALA A 12 2.74 -1.79 -8.35
CA ALA A 12 1.76 -2.52 -9.16
C ALA A 12 2.37 -3.79 -9.75
N TYR A 13 3.60 -3.71 -10.27
CA TYR A 13 4.33 -4.86 -10.80
C TYR A 13 4.59 -5.91 -9.72
N PHE A 14 5.01 -5.51 -8.52
CA PHE A 14 5.26 -6.45 -7.43
C PHE A 14 3.99 -7.15 -6.96
N LEU A 15 2.88 -6.42 -6.90
CA LEU A 15 1.55 -6.97 -6.61
C LEU A 15 1.08 -7.95 -7.69
N GLU A 16 1.23 -7.57 -8.96
CA GLU A 16 0.85 -8.39 -10.11
C GLU A 16 1.68 -9.68 -10.14
N VAL A 17 3.00 -9.59 -10.01
CA VAL A 17 3.90 -10.74 -9.97
C VAL A 17 3.59 -11.63 -8.75
N GLY A 18 3.34 -11.05 -7.57
CA GLY A 18 2.95 -11.80 -6.38
C GLY A 18 1.63 -12.56 -6.58
N LEU A 19 0.62 -11.89 -7.12
CA LEU A 19 -0.69 -12.49 -7.43
C LEU A 19 -0.56 -13.60 -8.48
N VAL A 20 0.19 -13.35 -9.55
CA VAL A 20 0.47 -14.32 -10.61
C VAL A 20 1.18 -15.53 -9.99
N LEU A 21 2.23 -15.36 -9.17
CA LEU A 21 2.90 -16.47 -8.50
C LEU A 21 1.99 -17.25 -7.55
N THR A 22 1.03 -16.60 -6.91
CA THR A 22 0.09 -17.28 -6.00
C THR A 22 -1.02 -18.00 -6.75
N VAL A 23 -1.57 -17.44 -7.83
CA VAL A 23 -2.73 -17.99 -8.55
C VAL A 23 -2.32 -18.98 -9.64
N VAL A 24 -1.22 -18.72 -10.34
CA VAL A 24 -0.75 -19.56 -11.45
C VAL A 24 -0.61 -21.04 -11.05
N PRO A 25 0.02 -21.42 -9.91
CA PRO A 25 0.18 -22.84 -9.53
C PRO A 25 -1.14 -23.60 -9.35
N TRP A 26 -2.23 -22.88 -9.10
CA TRP A 26 -3.58 -23.43 -8.92
C TRP A 26 -4.44 -23.32 -10.19
N SER A 27 -3.91 -22.70 -11.23
CA SER A 27 -4.61 -22.51 -12.49
C SER A 27 -4.48 -23.74 -13.40
N ASN A 28 -5.51 -24.00 -14.20
CA ASN A 28 -5.47 -25.04 -15.24
C ASN A 28 -4.32 -24.80 -16.25
N TYR A 29 -3.85 -23.55 -16.40
CA TYR A 29 -2.71 -23.23 -17.25
C TYR A 29 -1.39 -23.81 -16.73
N TRP A 30 -1.23 -24.04 -15.42
CA TRP A 30 -0.01 -24.61 -14.84
C TRP A 30 0.15 -26.10 -15.13
N ASP A 31 -0.95 -26.85 -15.21
CA ASP A 31 -0.92 -28.27 -15.55
C ASP A 31 -0.80 -28.50 -17.07
N ARG A 32 -1.29 -27.55 -17.87
CA ARG A 32 -1.20 -27.56 -19.34
C ARG A 32 0.02 -26.81 -19.88
N ASN A 33 1.03 -26.57 -19.04
CA ASN A 33 2.11 -25.65 -19.38
C ASN A 33 3.05 -26.24 -20.45
N VAL A 34 3.37 -25.46 -21.49
CA VAL A 34 4.26 -25.84 -22.60
C VAL A 34 5.66 -26.20 -22.10
N LEU A 35 6.10 -25.63 -20.98
CA LEU A 35 7.36 -25.95 -20.31
C LEU A 35 7.46 -27.42 -19.90
N GLY A 36 6.34 -28.06 -19.55
CA GLY A 36 6.32 -29.49 -19.25
C GLY A 36 6.43 -30.38 -20.49
N ALA A 37 6.11 -29.83 -21.67
CA ALA A 37 6.35 -30.49 -22.96
C ALA A 37 7.82 -30.36 -23.40
N VAL A 38 8.50 -29.28 -23.02
CA VAL A 38 9.92 -29.04 -23.36
C VAL A 38 10.87 -29.70 -22.35
N ILE A 39 10.53 -29.73 -21.06
CA ILE A 39 11.38 -30.26 -19.99
C ILE A 39 10.58 -31.25 -19.10
N PRO A 40 10.72 -32.57 -19.32
CA PRO A 40 9.98 -33.60 -18.59
C PRO A 40 10.23 -33.58 -17.07
N THR A 41 11.49 -33.32 -16.66
CA THR A 41 11.87 -33.24 -15.25
C THR A 41 11.19 -32.09 -14.52
N LEU A 42 11.06 -30.95 -15.20
CA LEU A 42 10.39 -29.77 -14.66
C LEU A 42 8.89 -30.03 -14.52
N LYS A 43 8.28 -30.76 -15.46
CA LYS A 43 6.87 -31.20 -15.36
C LYS A 43 6.60 -31.96 -14.07
N VAL A 44 7.44 -32.95 -13.73
CA VAL A 44 7.28 -33.76 -12.51
C VAL A 44 7.38 -32.89 -11.25
N LEU A 45 8.30 -31.93 -11.23
CA LEU A 45 8.42 -30.95 -10.15
C LEU A 45 7.19 -30.03 -10.06
N LEU A 46 6.73 -29.45 -11.18
CA LEU A 46 5.55 -28.56 -11.20
C LEU A 46 4.23 -29.27 -10.88
N GLN A 47 4.14 -30.58 -11.12
CA GLN A 47 3.01 -31.42 -10.74
C GLN A 47 3.02 -31.79 -9.25
N ASN A 48 4.11 -31.53 -8.53
CA ASN A 48 4.19 -31.79 -7.10
C ASN A 48 3.50 -30.67 -6.29
N ASN A 49 2.59 -31.07 -5.39
CA ASN A 49 1.89 -30.16 -4.47
C ASN A 49 2.86 -29.32 -3.61
N TYR A 50 4.03 -29.86 -3.26
CA TYR A 50 5.05 -29.11 -2.50
C TYR A 50 5.61 -27.92 -3.28
N VAL A 51 5.85 -28.07 -4.59
CA VAL A 51 6.37 -26.98 -5.42
C VAL A 51 5.29 -25.92 -5.64
N ARG A 52 4.04 -26.34 -5.84
CA ARG A 52 2.89 -25.41 -5.92
C ARG A 52 2.76 -24.60 -4.63
N GLY A 53 2.88 -25.26 -3.49
CA GLY A 53 2.94 -24.62 -2.17
C GLY A 53 4.09 -23.62 -2.06
N GLY A 54 5.32 -24.02 -2.41
CA GLY A 54 6.50 -23.16 -2.38
C GLY A 54 6.39 -21.92 -3.26
N VAL A 55 5.98 -22.08 -4.52
CA VAL A 55 5.77 -20.97 -5.47
C VAL A 55 4.68 -20.03 -4.97
N SER A 56 3.57 -20.57 -4.47
CA SER A 56 2.48 -19.76 -3.91
C SER A 56 2.89 -19.03 -2.64
N GLY A 57 3.74 -19.64 -1.80
CA GLY A 57 4.31 -19.02 -0.60
C GLY A 57 5.24 -17.87 -0.93
N ILE A 58 6.08 -17.99 -1.97
CA ILE A 58 6.88 -16.87 -2.47
C ILE A 58 5.97 -15.75 -2.98
N GLY A 59 4.94 -16.07 -3.77
CA GLY A 59 3.94 -15.08 -4.21
C GLY A 59 3.25 -14.37 -3.05
N LEU A 60 2.90 -15.10 -1.99
CA LEU A 60 2.27 -14.56 -0.80
C LEU A 60 3.18 -13.62 -0.02
N ILE A 61 4.47 -13.93 0.11
CA ILE A 61 5.46 -13.03 0.73
C ILE A 61 5.56 -11.73 -0.06
N ASN A 62 5.56 -11.80 -1.39
CA ASN A 62 5.58 -10.60 -2.24
C ASN A 62 4.31 -9.74 -2.04
N LEU A 63 3.14 -10.39 -1.96
CA LEU A 63 1.86 -9.73 -1.67
C LEU A 63 1.88 -9.03 -0.30
N ILE A 64 2.33 -9.71 0.75
CA ILE A 64 2.40 -9.16 2.11
C ILE A 64 3.34 -7.95 2.16
N ALA A 65 4.49 -8.02 1.50
CA ALA A 65 5.42 -6.89 1.42
C ALA A 65 4.78 -5.68 0.72
N GLY A 66 4.11 -5.88 -0.43
CA GLY A 66 3.39 -4.83 -1.13
C GLY A 66 2.26 -4.20 -0.29
N PHE A 67 1.50 -5.01 0.45
CA PHE A 67 0.47 -4.53 1.37
C PHE A 67 1.05 -3.74 2.54
N GLY A 68 2.18 -4.18 3.12
CA GLY A 68 2.85 -3.47 4.22
C GLY A 68 3.28 -2.04 3.83
N GLU A 69 3.70 -1.86 2.58
CA GLU A 69 4.11 -0.57 2.06
C GLU A 69 2.91 0.39 1.89
N ILE A 70 1.78 -0.12 1.39
CA ILE A 70 0.51 0.64 1.31
C ILE A 70 0.05 1.09 2.70
N MET A 71 0.10 0.20 3.70
CA MET A 71 -0.31 0.53 5.07
C MET A 71 0.58 1.59 5.70
N THR A 72 1.89 1.52 5.44
CA THR A 72 2.86 2.54 5.89
C THR A 72 2.56 3.91 5.30
N VAL A 73 2.28 3.98 3.99
CA VAL A 73 1.94 5.24 3.30
C VAL A 73 0.64 5.85 3.85
N ILE A 74 -0.37 5.03 4.12
CA ILE A 74 -1.65 5.48 4.71
C ILE A 74 -1.43 5.99 6.14
N ALA A 75 -0.66 5.27 6.96
CA ALA A 75 -0.35 5.68 8.34
C ALA A 75 0.38 7.03 8.39
N MET A 76 1.27 7.29 7.43
CA MET A 76 2.02 8.55 7.34
C MET A 76 1.11 9.75 7.07
N THR A 77 0.05 9.56 6.28
CA THR A 77 -0.93 10.62 5.97
C THR A 77 -1.66 11.10 7.22
N ARG A 78 -1.84 10.23 8.23
CA ARG A 78 -2.52 10.56 9.48
C ARG A 78 -1.70 11.47 10.42
N SER A 79 -0.38 11.52 10.27
CA SER A 79 0.49 12.35 11.13
C SER A 79 0.42 13.84 10.80
N ASN A 80 0.08 14.20 9.55
CA ASN A 80 0.08 15.60 9.13
C ASN A 80 -1.09 16.42 9.72
N ASN A 81 -2.19 15.76 10.10
CA ASN A 81 -3.37 16.44 10.63
C ASN A 81 -3.15 17.07 12.01
N LYS A 82 -2.31 16.46 12.87
CA LYS A 82 -2.05 16.99 14.23
C LYS A 82 -1.19 18.26 14.24
N ARG A 83 -0.44 18.54 13.16
CA ARG A 83 0.44 19.71 13.08
C ARG A 83 -0.32 20.99 12.74
N ASN A 84 -1.37 20.91 11.92
CA ASN A 84 -2.19 22.06 11.58
C ASN A 84 -3.02 22.56 12.78
N ASP A 85 -3.54 21.65 13.61
CA ASP A 85 -4.27 22.02 14.84
C ASP A 85 -3.37 22.71 15.88
N SER A 86 -2.07 22.41 15.87
CA SER A 86 -1.11 23.01 16.81
C SER A 86 -0.61 24.39 16.37
N ILE A 87 -0.80 24.74 15.07
CA ILE A 87 -0.44 26.04 14.49
C ILE A 87 -1.67 26.95 14.36
N ALA A 88 -2.90 26.42 14.52
CA ALA A 88 -4.06 27.23 14.83
C ALA A 88 -3.79 27.97 16.14
N VAL A 89 -3.29 29.20 16.01
CA VAL A 89 -3.04 30.14 17.09
C VAL A 89 -4.27 30.10 18.00
N PRO A 90 -4.13 29.81 19.31
CA PRO A 90 -5.24 29.98 20.23
C PRO A 90 -5.62 31.45 20.12
N THR A 91 -6.68 31.70 19.37
CA THR A 91 -7.27 33.02 19.24
C THR A 91 -7.78 33.28 20.64
N LEU A 92 -7.03 34.10 21.38
CA LEU A 92 -7.51 34.71 22.60
C LEU A 92 -8.68 35.59 22.18
N GLU A 93 -9.84 34.96 22.00
CA GLU A 93 -11.13 35.61 22.10
C GLU A 93 -11.37 35.93 23.58
N ASP A 94 -10.46 36.68 24.17
CA ASP A 94 -10.86 37.57 25.23
C ASP A 94 -11.78 38.57 24.51
N PRO A 95 -13.09 38.60 24.83
CA PRO A 95 -13.97 39.56 24.21
C PRO A 95 -13.34 40.93 24.48
N VAL A 96 -12.96 41.62 23.41
CA VAL A 96 -12.54 43.02 23.50
C VAL A 96 -13.71 43.72 24.18
N GLU A 97 -13.54 44.02 25.46
CA GLU A 97 -14.50 44.76 26.26
C GLU A 97 -14.65 46.12 25.59
N VAL A 98 -15.71 46.25 24.79
CA VAL A 98 -16.11 47.50 24.17
C VAL A 98 -16.52 48.41 25.31
N VAL A 99 -15.57 49.21 25.81
CA VAL A 99 -15.82 50.27 26.76
C VAL A 99 -16.74 51.28 26.07
N GLU A 100 -18.03 51.26 26.42
CA GLU A 100 -18.99 52.28 25.96
C GLU A 100 -18.48 53.67 26.39
N PRO A 101 -18.43 54.65 25.46
CA PRO A 101 -18.05 56.01 25.82
C PRO A 101 -19.13 56.57 26.74
N ARG A 102 -18.76 56.86 28.00
CA ARG A 102 -19.65 57.55 28.94
C ARG A 102 -20.18 58.81 28.28
N SER A 103 -21.49 58.78 27.97
CA SER A 103 -22.27 59.95 27.63
C SER A 103 -22.15 60.95 28.77
N ASN A 104 -21.43 62.03 28.51
CA ASN A 104 -21.39 63.21 29.36
C ASN A 104 -22.75 63.90 29.27
N GLU A 105 -23.67 63.48 30.14
CA GLU A 105 -24.89 64.21 30.40
C GLU A 105 -24.53 65.57 31.04
N SER A 106 -24.92 66.61 30.31
CA SER A 106 -24.88 68.03 30.62
C SER A 106 -25.84 68.43 31.72
#